data_AF-A0A8J8E9X5-F1
#
_entry.id   AF-A0A8J8E9X5-F1
#
_cell.length_a   1.000
_cell.length_b   1.000
_cell.length_c   1.000
_cell.angle_alpha   90.00
_cell.angle_beta   90.00
_cell.angle_gamma   90.00
#
_symmetry.space_group_name_H-M   'P 1'
#
loop_
_entity.id
_entity.type
_entity.pdbx_description
1 polymer ?
#
loop_
_entity_poly.entity_id
_entity_poly.type
_entity_poly.pdbx_seq_one_letter_code
_entity_poly.pdbx_strand_id
1 'polypeptide(L)'
;MDFNVSGMFGDMGVGALVGFITGYALKKLMKLAIAIIGAYVLSLFYLQQKGVITINTDKLFNLTGSLTQQVVSLSQKVVGILPGTSAFVAGFYLGFKKG
;
A
#
# COMPACT_ATOMS: atom_id res chain seq x y z
N MET A 1 -22.76 28.10 13.03
CA MET A 1 -21.63 27.30 12.54
C MET A 1 -21.17 27.95 11.25
N ASP A 2 -20.25 28.91 11.37
CA ASP A 2 -19.69 29.59 10.21
C ASP A 2 -18.79 28.61 9.47
N PHE A 3 -19.31 28.02 8.39
CA PHE A 3 -18.53 27.22 7.47
C PHE A 3 -17.53 28.16 6.77
N ASN A 4 -16.33 28.28 7.34
CA ASN A 4 -15.21 28.99 6.71
C ASN A 4 -14.68 28.13 5.56
N VAL A 5 -15.34 28.25 4.40
CA VAL A 5 -15.07 27.49 3.18
C VAL A 5 -13.63 27.73 2.69
N SER A 6 -13.03 28.88 3.00
CA SER A 6 -11.62 29.18 2.64
C SER A 6 -10.60 28.39 3.47
N GLY A 7 -10.84 28.20 4.77
CA GLY A 7 -9.98 27.36 5.63
C GLY A 7 -10.06 25.88 5.26
N MET A 8 -11.26 25.37 4.97
CA MET A 8 -11.45 23.97 4.56
C MET A 8 -10.80 23.66 3.20
N PHE A 9 -10.86 24.58 2.22
CA PHE A 9 -10.16 24.39 0.94
C PHE A 9 -8.63 24.44 1.09
N GLY A 10 -8.11 25.29 1.98
CA GLY A 10 -6.69 25.31 2.33
C GLY A 10 -6.22 23.99 2.93
N ASP A 11 -6.93 23.49 3.94
CA ASP A 11 -6.60 22.23 4.62
C ASP A 11 -6.79 21.00 3.72
N MET A 12 -7.80 21.00 2.84
CA MET A 12 -8.00 19.95 1.84
C MET A 12 -6.89 19.95 0.78
N GLY A 13 -6.42 21.13 0.36
CA GLY A 13 -5.31 21.28 -0.58
C GLY A 13 -3.99 20.73 -0.02
N VAL A 14 -3.71 21.03 1.25
CA VAL A 14 -2.54 20.48 1.97
C VAL A 14 -2.67 18.96 2.11
N GLY A 15 -3.85 18.45 2.44
CA GLY A 15 -4.13 17.01 2.51
C GLY A 15 -3.87 16.29 1.18
N ALA A 16 -4.27 16.87 0.05
CA ALA A 16 -4.00 16.31 -1.27
C ALA A 16 -2.52 16.32 -1.65
N LEU A 17 -1.80 17.40 -1.36
CA LEU A 17 -0.35 17.49 -1.63
C LEU A 17 0.44 16.49 -0.78
N VAL A 18 0.13 16.39 0.51
CA VAL A 18 0.75 15.42 1.42
C VAL A 18 0.42 14.00 0.97
N GLY A 19 -0.84 13.74 0.58
CA GLY A 19 -1.26 12.46 0.00
C GLY A 19 -0.44 12.12 -1.23
N PHE A 20 -0.29 13.07 -2.17
CA PHE A 20 0.47 12.87 -3.39
C PHE A 20 1.94 12.53 -3.16
N ILE A 21 2.63 13.28 -2.29
CA ILE A 21 4.03 13.01 -1.94
C ILE A 21 4.15 11.63 -1.28
N THR A 22 3.24 11.29 -0.37
CA THR A 22 3.21 10.01 0.32
C THR A 22 2.98 8.85 -0.66
N GLY A 23 2.02 8.98 -1.57
CA GLY A 23 1.74 7.96 -2.59
C GLY A 23 2.90 7.73 -3.55
N TYR A 24 3.59 8.80 -3.95
CA TYR A 24 4.78 8.73 -4.80
C TYR A 24 5.94 8.02 -4.08
N ALA A 25 6.19 8.37 -2.82
CA ALA A 25 7.22 7.72 -2.01
C ALA A 25 6.90 6.24 -1.79
N LEU A 26 5.64 5.91 -1.48
CA LEU A 26 5.20 4.53 -1.24
C LEU A 26 5.45 3.64 -2.46
N LYS A 27 5.25 4.12 -3.68
CA LYS A 27 5.48 3.29 -4.87
C LYS A 27 6.95 2.96 -5.11
N LYS A 28 7.86 3.89 -4.83
CA LYS A 28 9.31 3.60 -4.84
C LYS A 28 9.67 2.55 -3.79
N LEU A 29 9.10 2.65 -2.59
CA LEU A 29 9.29 1.66 -1.55
C LEU A 29 8.73 0.28 -1.96
N MET A 30 7.56 0.24 -2.60
CA MET A 30 6.99 -1.02 -3.13
C MET A 30 7.89 -1.66 -4.19
N LYS A 31 8.45 -0.88 -5.12
CA LYS A 31 9.40 -1.41 -6.12
C LYS A 31 10.61 -2.07 -5.45
N LEU A 32 11.17 -1.43 -4.43
CA LEU A 32 12.29 -1.98 -3.65
C LEU A 32 11.86 -3.23 -2.86
N ALA A 33 10.72 -3.19 -2.19
CA ALA A 33 10.20 -4.32 -1.42
C ALA A 33 9.95 -5.54 -2.31
N ILE A 34 9.33 -5.35 -3.49
CA ILE A 34 9.09 -6.41 -4.47
C ILE A 34 10.43 -7.01 -4.95
N ALA A 35 11.44 -6.17 -5.20
CA ALA A 35 12.77 -6.65 -5.59
C ALA A 35 13.41 -7.53 -4.49
N ILE A 36 13.33 -7.11 -3.23
CA ILE A 36 13.86 -7.87 -2.08
C ILE A 36 13.09 -9.19 -1.90
N ILE A 37 11.75 -9.15 -1.95
CA ILE A 37 10.91 -10.34 -1.83
C ILE A 37 11.19 -11.32 -2.96
N GLY A 38 11.29 -10.84 -4.20
CA GLY A 38 11.62 -11.67 -5.36
C GLY A 38 12.99 -12.33 -5.23
N ALA A 39 14.01 -11.57 -4.82
CA ALA A 39 15.35 -12.11 -4.56
C ALA A 39 15.34 -13.17 -3.45
N TYR A 40 14.58 -12.95 -2.38
CA TYR A 40 14.43 -13.89 -1.30
C TYR A 40 13.75 -15.19 -1.75
N VAL A 41 12.65 -15.10 -2.50
CA VAL A 41 11.96 -16.27 -3.06
C VAL A 41 12.86 -17.05 -4.01
N LEU A 42 13.63 -16.37 -4.87
CA LEU A 42 14.61 -17.03 -5.75
C LEU A 42 15.69 -17.77 -4.95
N SER A 43 16.19 -17.17 -3.87
CA SER A 43 17.16 -17.83 -2.97
C SER A 43 16.57 -19.09 -2.33
N LEU A 44 15.30 -19.05 -1.90
CA LEU A 44 14.62 -20.22 -1.34
C LEU A 44 14.45 -21.33 -2.37
N PHE A 45 14.04 -21.00 -3.60
CA PHE A 45 13.95 -21.97 -4.70
C PHE A 45 15.30 -22.61 -5.03
N TYR A 46 16.39 -21.84 -4.98
CA TYR A 46 17.73 -22.37 -5.19
C TYR A 46 18.13 -23.40 -4.12
N LEU A 47 17.85 -23.12 -2.86
CA LEU A 47 18.10 -24.08 -1.77
C LEU A 47 17.17 -25.31 -1.84
N GLN A 48 15.94 -25.15 -2.33
CA GLN A 48 15.04 -26.26 -2.57
C GLN A 48 15.57 -27.22 -3.64
N GLN A 49 16.13 -26.70 -4.75
CA GLN A 49 16.73 -27.54 -5.80
C GLN A 49 17.93 -28.34 -5.29
N LYS A 50 18.68 -27.79 -4.32
CA LYS A 50 19.78 -28.50 -3.65
C LYS A 50 19.33 -29.48 -2.57
N GLY A 51 18.03 -29.59 -2.30
CA GLY A 51 17.47 -30.48 -1.29
C GLY A 51 17.73 -30.06 0.16
N VAL A 52 18.17 -28.82 0.40
CA VAL A 52 18.50 -28.31 1.74
C VAL A 52 17.23 -27.95 2.53
N ILE A 53 16.15 -27.55 1.83
CA ILE A 53 14.86 -27.18 2.42
C ILE A 53 13.71 -27.65 1.54
N THR A 54 12.61 -28.08 2.17
CA THR A 54 11.34 -28.37 1.51
C THR A 54 10.37 -27.21 1.73
N ILE A 55 9.96 -26.54 0.65
CA ILE A 55 9.00 -25.44 0.72
C ILE A 55 7.58 -26.02 0.73
N ASN A 56 6.79 -25.68 1.76
CA ASN A 56 5.37 -26.00 1.78
C ASN A 56 4.58 -24.90 1.06
N THR A 57 4.20 -25.18 -0.18
CA THR A 57 3.53 -24.23 -1.06
C THR A 57 2.15 -23.80 -0.54
N ASP A 58 1.42 -24.69 0.14
CA ASP A 58 0.09 -24.40 0.69
C ASP A 58 0.14 -23.37 1.83
N LYS A 59 1.11 -23.51 2.74
CA LYS A 59 1.32 -22.54 3.82
C LYS A 59 1.80 -21.19 3.28
N LEU A 60 2.63 -21.22 2.25
CA LEU A 60 3.11 -19.99 1.59
C LEU A 60 1.95 -19.24 0.91
N PHE A 61 1.05 -19.96 0.23
CA PHE A 61 -0.16 -19.39 -0.36
C PHE A 61 -1.17 -18.88 0.67
N ASN A 62 -1.33 -19.57 1.81
CA ASN A 62 -2.20 -19.10 2.90
C ASN A 62 -1.68 -17.80 3.52
N LEU A 63 -0.35 -17.67 3.67
CA LEU A 63 0.28 -16.43 4.13
C LEU A 63 -0.04 -15.26 3.19
N THR A 64 0.14 -15.41 1.88
CA THR A 64 -0.21 -14.36 0.90
C THR A 64 -1.71 -14.08 0.84
N GLY A 65 -2.56 -15.10 0.97
CA GLY A 65 -4.01 -14.94 1.05
C GLY A 65 -4.43 -14.11 2.26
N SER A 66 -3.88 -14.39 3.44
CA SER A 66 -4.18 -13.66 4.67
C SER A 66 -3.75 -12.18 4.62
N LEU A 67 -2.58 -11.90 4.03
CA LEU A 67 -2.10 -10.53 3.80
C LEU A 67 -3.02 -9.77 2.83
N THR A 68 -3.47 -10.43 1.76
CA THR A 68 -4.40 -9.84 0.80
C THR A 68 -5.73 -9.50 1.45
N GLN A 69 -6.28 -10.41 2.26
CA GLN A 69 -7.51 -10.20 3.01
C GLN A 69 -7.40 -9.02 4.01
N GLN A 70 -6.26 -8.88 4.68
CA GLN A 70 -5.99 -7.74 5.56
C GLN A 70 -5.97 -6.42 4.80
N VAL A 71 -5.31 -6.37 3.65
CA VAL A 71 -5.27 -5.16 2.81
C VAL A 71 -6.67 -4.79 2.30
N VAL A 72 -7.46 -5.78 1.85
CA VAL A 72 -8.84 -5.56 1.38
C VAL A 72 -9.73 -5.06 2.53
N SER A 73 -9.65 -5.66 3.71
CA SER A 73 -10.44 -5.24 4.87
C SER A 73 -10.06 -3.83 5.36
N LEU A 74 -8.77 -3.48 5.36
CA LEU A 74 -8.32 -2.10 5.63
C LEU A 74 -8.87 -1.12 4.60
N SER A 75 -8.88 -1.51 3.33
CA SER A 75 -9.42 -0.68 2.24
C SER A 75 -10.93 -0.44 2.41
N GLN A 76 -11.69 -1.49 2.72
CA GLN A 76 -13.13 -1.38 3.01
C GLN A 76 -13.40 -0.52 4.25
N LYS A 77 -12.56 -0.64 5.28
CA LYS A 77 -12.65 0.16 6.50
C LYS A 77 -12.32 1.64 6.24
N VAL A 78 -11.32 1.93 5.42
CA VAL A 78 -10.97 3.29 4.99
C VAL A 78 -12.09 3.94 4.17
N VAL A 79 -12.78 3.17 3.31
CA VAL A 79 -13.89 3.67 2.49
C VAL A 79 -15.13 3.99 3.34
N GLY A 80 -15.37 3.29 4.44
CA GLY A 80 -16.59 3.42 5.25
C GLY A 80 -16.61 4.55 6.30
N ILE A 81 -15.49 5.17 6.66
CA ILE A 81 -15.41 6.05 7.85
C ILE A 81 -14.93 7.48 7.55
N LEU A 82 -14.72 7.86 6.28
CA LEU A 82 -13.88 9.02 5.95
C LEU A 82 -14.62 10.22 5.28
N PRO A 83 -15.53 10.93 5.96
CA PRO A 83 -15.89 12.29 5.58
C PRO A 83 -14.74 13.24 5.99
N GLY A 84 -13.90 13.65 5.03
CA GLY A 84 -12.87 14.69 5.21
C GLY A 84 -11.48 14.39 4.63
N THR A 85 -11.14 13.12 4.39
CA THR A 85 -9.84 12.67 3.86
C THR A 85 -9.87 12.33 2.35
N SER A 86 -10.99 12.59 1.68
CA SER A 86 -11.15 12.35 0.24
C SER A 86 -10.08 13.06 -0.60
N ALA A 87 -9.68 14.27 -0.19
CA ALA A 87 -8.60 15.02 -0.82
C ALA A 87 -7.24 14.33 -0.67
N PHE A 88 -6.93 13.80 0.53
CA PHE A 88 -5.73 12.98 0.77
C PHE A 88 -5.75 11.70 -0.07
N VAL A 89 -6.87 10.97 -0.11
CA VAL A 89 -6.98 9.72 -0.89
C VAL A 89 -6.84 10.00 -2.39
N ALA A 90 -7.47 11.07 -2.90
CA ALA A 90 -7.34 11.48 -4.29
C ALA A 90 -5.90 11.89 -4.64
N GLY A 91 -5.26 12.69 -3.78
CA GLY A 91 -3.86 13.07 -3.91
C GLY A 91 -2.93 11.85 -3.87
N PHE A 92 -3.13 10.97 -2.89
CA PHE A 92 -2.41 9.72 -2.72
C PHE A 92 -2.53 8.80 -3.92
N TYR A 93 -3.73 8.59 -4.45
CA TYR A 93 -3.95 7.77 -5.63
C TYR A 93 -3.21 8.34 -6.85
N LEU A 94 -3.25 9.66 -7.06
CA LEU A 94 -2.51 10.31 -8.15
C LEU A 94 -1.00 10.21 -7.96
N GLY A 95 -0.50 10.40 -6.73
CA GLY A 95 0.91 10.24 -6.39
C GLY A 95 1.40 8.80 -6.61
N PHE A 96 0.60 7.84 -6.17
CA PHE A 96 0.85 6.42 -6.37
C PHE A 96 0.76 6.01 -7.84
N LYS A 97 -0.12 6.61 -8.66
CA LYS A 97 -0.13 6.34 -10.10
C LYS A 97 1.18 6.81 -10.75
N LYS A 98 1.71 7.97 -10.34
CA LYS A 98 2.88 8.62 -10.94
C LYS A 98 4.23 8.09 -10.44
N GLY A 99 4.28 7.49 -9.24
CA GLY A 99 5.49 6.89 -8.65
C GLY A 99 5.99 5.60 -9.32
#